data_AF-F4KRL5-F1
#
_entry.id   AF-F4KRL5-F1
#
_cell.length_a   1.000
_cell.length_b   1.000
_cell.length_c   1.000
_cell.angle_alpha   90.00
_cell.angle_beta   90.00
_cell.angle_gamma   90.00
#
_symmetry.space_group_name_H-M   'P 1'
#
loop_
_entity.id
_entity.type
_entity.pdbx_description
1 polymer ?
#
loop_
_entity_poly.entity_id
_entity_poly.type
_entity_poly.pdbx_seq_one_letter_code
_entity_poly.pdbx_strand_id
1 'polypeptide(L)'
;MKISLLSAFLLMLCCACQPAGQSPKAEAIGDGRQKAGGDFLLVPGKRIGPLYAEHSLENDLVQTFGPQNVKRQDIYLGEGAQAPGFVIFGDTRNEVEVYYDSSLVKDRPAFLRISQEGTDWKTVEGISIGTSLAELEKINGKPITFLGFGWDYGGAVSNWNGGKMNPDLMIVLNDTRNATPESLLGDREILSTNPEVDAKRIKVSIINLRL
;
A
#
# COMPACT_ATOMS: atom_id res chain seq x y z
N MET A 1 18.19 71.53 55.50
CA MET A 1 17.49 72.73 56.02
C MET A 1 16.04 72.66 55.55
N LYS A 2 15.06 72.72 56.49
CA LYS A 2 13.57 72.69 56.36
C LYS A 2 12.97 71.33 55.95
N ILE A 3 12.33 70.53 56.83
CA ILE A 3 11.14 70.69 57.71
C ILE A 3 9.80 70.71 56.94
N SER A 4 9.13 69.55 56.96
CA SER A 4 7.73 69.24 57.31
C SER A 4 6.57 70.14 56.83
N LEU A 5 5.51 69.53 56.27
CA LEU A 5 4.12 69.49 56.78
C LEU A 5 3.25 68.68 55.78
N LEU A 6 2.68 67.52 56.11
CA LEU A 6 1.44 67.24 56.89
C LEU A 6 0.12 67.39 56.08
N SER A 7 -0.59 66.26 55.96
CA SER A 7 -2.07 66.05 55.89
C SER A 7 -2.41 65.06 54.78
N ALA A 8 -2.75 63.78 55.00
CA ALA A 8 -3.71 63.12 55.89
C ALA A 8 -5.04 62.78 55.19
N PHE A 9 -5.42 61.50 55.31
CA PHE A 9 -6.78 60.92 55.29
C PHE A 9 -7.47 60.80 53.91
N LEU A 10 -8.19 59.71 53.56
CA LEU A 10 -8.46 58.43 54.21
C LEU A 10 -9.19 57.48 53.23
N LEU A 11 -8.83 56.19 53.32
CA LEU A 11 -9.59 54.95 53.06
C LEU A 11 -10.57 54.83 51.86
N MET A 12 -10.35 53.76 51.11
CA MET A 12 -11.31 52.65 51.14
C MET A 12 -10.57 51.30 51.12
N LEU A 13 -10.77 50.49 52.17
CA LEU A 13 -10.29 49.12 52.26
C LEU A 13 -11.11 48.22 51.34
N CYS A 14 -10.44 47.28 50.67
CA CYS A 14 -10.89 45.90 50.64
C CYS A 14 -9.67 44.98 50.75
N CYS A 15 -9.62 44.29 51.89
CA CYS A 15 -8.72 43.20 52.20
C CYS A 15 -9.19 41.95 51.45
N ALA A 16 -8.30 41.24 50.75
CA ALA A 16 -8.36 39.78 50.62
C ALA A 16 -7.07 39.23 50.01
N CYS A 17 -6.60 38.14 50.61
CA CYS A 17 -5.37 37.41 50.40
C CYS A 17 -5.13 36.94 48.94
N GLN A 18 -3.87 36.98 48.51
CA GLN A 18 -3.37 36.13 47.42
C GLN A 18 -3.31 34.67 47.91
N PRO A 19 -3.38 33.70 46.98
CA PRO A 19 -2.21 32.83 46.90
C PRO A 19 -1.80 32.44 45.48
N ALA A 20 -0.48 32.28 45.37
CA ALA A 20 0.26 31.35 44.51
C ALA A 20 0.02 31.43 43.00
N GLY A 21 1.07 31.90 42.31
CA GLY A 21 1.23 31.76 40.87
C GLY A 21 1.03 30.31 40.44
N GLN A 22 0.16 30.13 39.46
CA GLN A 22 0.04 28.90 38.72
C GLN A 22 1.26 28.80 37.81
N SER A 23 2.12 27.81 38.05
CA SER A 23 3.06 27.33 37.05
C SER A 23 2.30 27.04 35.75
N PRO A 24 2.82 27.41 34.57
CA PRO A 24 2.15 27.12 33.32
C PRO A 24 1.94 25.61 33.21
N LYS A 25 0.67 25.21 33.10
CA LYS A 25 0.30 23.84 32.72
C LYS A 25 1.05 23.53 31.43
N ALA A 26 1.81 22.44 31.45
CA ALA A 26 2.29 21.81 30.24
C ALA A 26 1.08 21.60 29.32
N GLU A 27 0.98 22.43 28.29
CA GLU A 27 0.13 22.13 27.15
C GLU A 27 0.62 20.80 26.62
N ALA A 28 -0.28 19.82 26.64
CA ALA A 28 -0.05 18.55 26.02
C ALA A 28 0.37 18.82 24.57
N ILE A 29 1.65 18.57 24.28
CA ILE A 29 2.11 18.33 22.92
C ILE A 29 1.19 17.25 22.41
N GLY A 30 0.33 17.63 21.45
CA GLY A 30 -0.63 16.72 20.85
C GLY A 30 0.11 15.44 20.49
N ASP A 31 -0.35 14.34 21.10
CA ASP A 31 0.12 13.00 20.83
C ASP A 31 0.01 12.78 19.33
N GLY A 32 1.14 12.93 18.64
CA GLY A 32 1.32 12.74 17.21
C GLY A 32 1.20 11.28 16.80
N ARG A 33 0.30 10.52 17.42
CA ARG A 33 -0.28 9.29 16.87
C ARG A 33 -1.13 9.67 15.66
N GLN A 34 -0.47 10.11 14.60
CA GLN A 34 -1.02 10.00 13.26
C GLN A 34 -1.34 8.52 13.02
N LYS A 35 -2.56 8.27 12.55
CA LYS A 35 -3.07 6.96 12.13
C LYS A 35 -2.04 6.23 11.25
N ALA A 36 -1.51 5.11 11.73
CA ALA A 36 -0.81 4.13 10.89
C ALA A 36 -1.77 3.32 10.00
N GLY A 37 -2.78 3.95 9.38
CA GLY A 37 -3.86 3.21 8.71
C GLY A 37 -4.66 4.02 7.69
N GLY A 38 -3.99 4.79 6.83
CA GLY A 38 -4.70 5.61 5.83
C GLY A 38 -4.05 5.75 4.46
N ASP A 39 -2.76 5.43 4.30
CA ASP A 39 -2.10 5.51 3.00
C ASP A 39 -1.95 4.12 2.40
N PHE A 40 -2.96 3.74 1.61
CA PHE A 40 -2.99 2.50 0.83
C PHE A 40 -2.76 2.76 -0.67
N LEU A 41 -2.05 3.85 -1.01
CA LEU A 41 -1.78 4.17 -2.40
C LEU A 41 -0.58 3.36 -2.93
N LEU A 42 -0.78 2.75 -4.09
CA LEU A 42 0.28 2.14 -4.88
C LEU A 42 0.75 3.14 -5.95
N VAL A 43 2.05 3.39 -5.99
CA VAL A 43 2.68 4.16 -7.08
C VAL A 43 3.82 3.29 -7.63
N PRO A 44 3.58 2.56 -8.74
CA PRO A 44 4.58 1.64 -9.29
C PRO A 44 5.92 2.33 -9.59
N GLY A 45 7.01 1.67 -9.20
CA GLY A 45 8.38 2.17 -9.28
C GLY A 45 8.71 3.29 -8.28
N LYS A 46 7.83 3.56 -7.29
CA LYS A 46 8.01 4.68 -6.35
C LYS A 46 7.67 4.35 -4.91
N ARG A 47 6.46 3.86 -4.62
CA ARG A 47 6.04 3.59 -3.23
C ARG A 47 4.84 2.65 -3.10
N ILE A 48 4.76 2.01 -1.94
CA ILE A 48 3.54 1.37 -1.41
C ILE A 48 3.18 2.04 -0.09
N GLY A 49 2.09 2.80 -0.10
CA GLY A 49 1.70 3.60 1.07
C GLY A 49 2.88 4.47 1.53
N PRO A 50 3.23 4.43 2.83
CA PRO A 50 4.34 5.24 3.35
C PRO A 50 5.75 4.70 3.01
N LEU A 51 5.90 3.51 2.41
CA LEU A 51 7.20 2.93 2.06
C LEU A 51 7.64 3.40 0.67
N TYR A 52 8.71 4.20 0.61
CA TYR A 52 9.31 4.70 -0.63
C TYR A 52 10.41 3.77 -1.14
N ALA A 53 10.62 3.74 -2.45
CA ALA A 53 11.59 2.88 -3.11
C ALA A 53 13.02 3.07 -2.59
N GLU A 54 13.41 4.31 -2.31
CA GLU A 54 14.74 4.67 -1.81
C GLU A 54 15.01 4.15 -0.38
N HIS A 55 13.95 3.77 0.34
CA HIS A 55 13.98 3.31 1.73
C HIS A 55 13.09 2.06 1.87
N SER A 56 13.45 1.02 1.12
CA SER A 56 12.67 -0.21 1.02
C SER A 56 13.45 -1.48 1.40
N LEU A 57 14.49 -1.36 2.23
CA LEU A 57 15.20 -2.51 2.80
C LEU A 57 14.40 -3.13 3.96
N GLU A 58 14.82 -4.31 4.41
CA GLU A 58 14.15 -5.05 5.48
C GLU A 58 13.92 -4.21 6.75
N ASN A 59 14.94 -3.45 7.18
CA ASN A 59 14.84 -2.58 8.34
C ASN A 59 13.87 -1.41 8.12
N ASP A 60 13.74 -0.93 6.88
CA ASP A 60 12.83 0.16 6.53
C ASP A 60 11.37 -0.30 6.61
N LEU A 61 11.09 -1.58 6.30
CA LEU A 61 9.76 -2.16 6.48
C LEU A 61 9.30 -2.03 7.93
N VAL A 62 10.14 -2.43 8.88
CA VAL A 62 9.84 -2.40 10.33
C VAL A 62 9.71 -0.96 10.83
N GLN A 63 10.58 -0.05 10.38
CA GLN A 63 10.49 1.37 10.74
C GLN A 63 9.20 2.01 10.21
N THR A 64 8.79 1.65 9.00
CA THR A 64 7.65 2.24 8.30
C THR A 64 6.31 1.72 8.82
N PHE A 65 6.18 0.40 8.97
CA PHE A 65 4.91 -0.25 9.31
C PHE A 65 4.81 -0.64 10.79
N GLY A 66 5.91 -0.63 11.52
CA GLY A 66 6.00 -1.04 12.92
C GLY A 66 6.21 -2.55 13.08
N PRO A 67 6.93 -2.97 14.14
CA PRO A 67 7.34 -4.37 14.35
C PRO A 67 6.18 -5.34 14.53
N GLN A 68 5.02 -4.88 14.99
CA GLN A 68 3.81 -5.70 15.11
C GLN A 68 3.17 -6.06 13.77
N ASN A 69 3.46 -5.28 12.72
CA ASN A 69 2.84 -5.42 11.40
C ASN A 69 3.76 -6.11 10.40
N VAL A 70 5.03 -6.37 10.73
CA VAL A 70 6.00 -6.99 9.81
C VAL A 70 6.49 -8.31 10.42
N LYS A 71 6.27 -9.41 9.71
CA LYS A 71 6.72 -10.75 10.10
C LYS A 71 7.64 -11.32 9.03
N ARG A 72 8.69 -12.03 9.43
CA ARG A 72 9.47 -12.85 8.51
C ARG A 72 8.75 -14.17 8.30
N GLN A 73 8.59 -14.61 7.05
CA GLN A 73 8.00 -15.90 6.72
C GLN A 73 8.43 -16.36 5.33
N ASP A 74 8.30 -17.65 5.06
CA ASP A 74 8.51 -18.16 3.70
C ASP A 74 7.34 -17.73 2.80
N ILE A 75 7.67 -17.28 1.60
CA ILE A 75 6.71 -16.83 0.58
C ILE A 75 6.77 -17.74 -0.64
N TYR A 76 5.63 -17.96 -1.28
CA TYR A 76 5.53 -18.83 -2.46
C TYR A 76 6.04 -18.13 -3.73
N LEU A 77 6.93 -18.75 -4.49
CA LEU A 77 7.54 -18.14 -5.69
C LEU A 77 6.96 -18.66 -7.01
N GLY A 78 6.12 -19.70 -6.99
CA GLY A 78 5.67 -20.42 -8.19
C GLY A 78 6.30 -21.82 -8.27
N GLU A 79 5.70 -22.74 -9.02
CA GLU A 79 6.25 -24.09 -9.30
C GLU A 79 6.58 -24.93 -8.05
N GLY A 80 5.86 -24.68 -6.95
CA GLY A 80 6.12 -25.35 -5.67
C GLY A 80 7.30 -24.79 -4.88
N ALA A 81 8.00 -23.77 -5.39
CA ALA A 81 9.12 -23.13 -4.71
C ALA A 81 8.64 -22.15 -3.64
N GLN A 82 9.40 -22.08 -2.55
CA GLN A 82 9.25 -21.09 -1.49
C GLN A 82 10.63 -20.52 -1.14
N ALA A 83 10.66 -19.29 -0.64
CA ALA A 83 11.88 -18.65 -0.15
C ALA A 83 11.59 -17.74 1.05
N PRO A 84 12.59 -17.46 1.91
CA PRO A 84 12.43 -16.50 2.99
C PRO A 84 12.06 -15.12 2.46
N GLY A 85 11.07 -14.49 3.09
CA GLY A 85 10.61 -13.14 2.80
C GLY A 85 9.97 -12.49 4.02
N PHE A 86 9.18 -11.45 3.77
CA PHE A 86 8.44 -10.73 4.80
C PHE A 86 6.97 -10.63 4.43
N VAL A 87 6.12 -10.51 5.43
CA VAL A 87 4.73 -10.10 5.27
C VAL A 87 4.43 -8.88 6.13
N ILE A 88 3.82 -7.89 5.48
CA ILE A 88 3.29 -6.68 6.09
C ILE A 88 1.78 -6.87 6.27
N PHE A 89 1.23 -6.50 7.43
CA PHE A 89 -0.19 -6.64 7.78
C PHE A 89 -0.72 -8.06 7.57
N GLY A 90 0.08 -9.08 7.91
CA GLY A 90 -0.28 -10.49 7.74
C GLY A 90 -1.59 -10.85 8.42
N ASP A 91 -2.31 -11.82 7.84
CA ASP A 91 -3.62 -12.29 8.29
C ASP A 91 -4.72 -11.21 8.18
N THR A 92 -4.53 -10.20 7.34
CA THR A 92 -5.52 -9.15 7.06
C THR A 92 -5.79 -8.99 5.57
N ARG A 93 -6.87 -8.29 5.22
CA ARG A 93 -7.17 -7.93 3.81
C ARG A 93 -6.13 -7.00 3.17
N ASN A 94 -5.21 -6.43 3.95
CA ASN A 94 -4.17 -5.51 3.47
C ASN A 94 -2.78 -6.14 3.51
N GLU A 95 -2.73 -7.48 3.59
CA GLU A 95 -1.50 -8.24 3.54
C GLU A 95 -0.67 -7.92 2.29
N VAL A 96 0.64 -7.75 2.50
CA VAL A 96 1.63 -7.58 1.42
C VAL A 96 2.78 -8.54 1.68
N GLU A 97 3.05 -9.44 0.75
CA GLU A 97 4.27 -10.24 0.75
C GLU A 97 5.40 -9.46 0.10
N VAL A 98 6.60 -9.52 0.69
CA VAL A 98 7.79 -8.82 0.21
C VAL A 98 8.90 -9.83 0.00
N TYR A 99 9.42 -9.86 -1.22
CA TYR A 99 10.54 -10.72 -1.59
C TYR A 99 11.78 -9.91 -1.90
N TYR A 100 12.93 -10.38 -1.41
CA TYR A 100 14.23 -9.84 -1.77
C TYR A 100 15.03 -10.90 -2.50
N ASP A 101 15.61 -10.52 -3.63
CA ASP A 101 16.58 -11.31 -4.36
C ASP A 101 17.62 -10.37 -4.97
N SER A 102 18.79 -10.28 -4.34
CA SER A 102 19.88 -9.41 -4.78
C SER A 102 20.51 -9.82 -6.12
N SER A 103 20.22 -11.03 -6.62
CA SER A 103 20.64 -11.45 -7.97
C SER A 103 19.74 -10.85 -9.05
N LEU A 104 18.48 -10.55 -8.72
CA LEU A 104 17.53 -9.90 -9.62
C LEU A 104 17.58 -8.38 -9.48
N VAL A 105 17.54 -7.90 -8.24
CA VAL A 105 17.47 -6.47 -7.93
C VAL A 105 18.25 -6.19 -6.65
N LYS A 106 19.29 -5.37 -6.78
CA LYS A 106 20.13 -4.99 -5.63
C LYS A 106 19.46 -3.90 -4.79
N ASP A 107 19.60 -4.01 -3.47
CA ASP A 107 19.27 -2.96 -2.49
C ASP A 107 17.78 -2.52 -2.47
N ARG A 108 16.85 -3.37 -2.93
CA ARG A 108 15.38 -3.19 -2.87
C ARG A 108 14.64 -4.52 -3.08
N PRO A 109 13.32 -4.61 -2.81
CA PRO A 109 12.55 -5.83 -3.06
C PRO A 109 12.53 -6.21 -4.54
N ALA A 110 12.59 -7.52 -4.83
CA ALA A 110 12.37 -8.06 -6.17
C ALA A 110 10.89 -7.90 -6.60
N PHE A 111 9.98 -8.06 -5.64
CA PHE A 111 8.57 -7.70 -5.77
C PHE A 111 7.90 -7.49 -4.40
N LEU A 112 6.78 -6.79 -4.43
CA LEU A 112 5.78 -6.74 -3.38
C LEU A 112 4.46 -7.29 -3.94
N ARG A 113 3.84 -8.25 -3.28
CA ARG A 113 2.66 -8.97 -3.78
C ARG A 113 1.44 -8.73 -2.90
N ILE A 114 0.33 -8.40 -3.55
CA ILE A 114 -0.99 -8.22 -2.96
C ILE A 114 -1.95 -9.15 -3.68
N SER A 115 -2.76 -9.90 -2.92
CA SER A 115 -3.70 -10.89 -3.47
C SER A 115 -5.04 -10.96 -2.72
N GLN A 116 -5.16 -10.30 -1.57
CA GLN A 116 -6.35 -10.40 -0.74
C GLN A 116 -7.52 -9.57 -1.32
N GLU A 117 -8.68 -10.21 -1.44
CA GLU A 117 -9.91 -9.52 -1.86
C GLU A 117 -10.36 -8.48 -0.83
N GLY A 118 -10.98 -7.40 -1.32
CA GLY A 118 -11.46 -6.31 -0.46
C GLY A 118 -10.35 -5.47 0.17
N THR A 119 -9.11 -5.61 -0.30
CA THR A 119 -7.98 -4.77 0.10
C THR A 119 -8.23 -3.27 -0.12
N ASP A 120 -7.61 -2.45 0.72
CA ASP A 120 -7.59 -0.99 0.57
C ASP A 120 -6.53 -0.53 -0.44
N TRP A 121 -5.56 -1.38 -0.77
CA TRP A 121 -4.47 -1.08 -1.70
C TRP A 121 -4.98 -0.82 -3.11
N LYS A 122 -4.63 0.33 -3.67
CA LYS A 122 -4.96 0.66 -5.07
C LYS A 122 -3.99 1.63 -5.70
N THR A 123 -3.85 1.55 -7.02
CA THR A 123 -3.04 2.52 -7.77
C THR A 123 -3.71 3.89 -7.86
N VAL A 124 -2.98 4.91 -8.33
CA VAL A 124 -3.52 6.25 -8.63
C VAL A 124 -4.67 6.18 -9.63
N GLU A 125 -4.59 5.25 -10.59
CA GLU A 125 -5.63 4.98 -11.59
C GLU A 125 -6.80 4.17 -11.03
N GLY A 126 -6.71 3.70 -9.78
CA GLY A 126 -7.74 2.93 -9.09
C GLY A 126 -7.69 1.42 -9.33
N ILE A 127 -6.58 0.88 -9.83
CA ILE A 127 -6.42 -0.57 -10.00
C ILE A 127 -6.23 -1.22 -8.62
N SER A 128 -7.03 -2.26 -8.35
CA SER A 128 -7.03 -3.03 -7.10
C SER A 128 -7.34 -4.50 -7.41
N ILE A 129 -7.22 -5.39 -6.42
CA ILE A 129 -7.78 -6.75 -6.51
C ILE A 129 -9.27 -6.66 -6.84
N GLY A 130 -9.70 -7.40 -7.85
CA GLY A 130 -11.06 -7.39 -8.37
C GLY A 130 -11.35 -6.41 -9.52
N THR A 131 -10.42 -5.50 -9.89
CA THR A 131 -10.58 -4.68 -11.10
C THR A 131 -10.76 -5.59 -12.32
N SER A 132 -11.77 -5.33 -13.14
CA SER A 132 -12.07 -6.16 -14.31
C SER A 132 -11.09 -5.91 -15.45
N LEU A 133 -10.91 -6.90 -16.33
CA LEU A 133 -10.12 -6.76 -17.55
C LEU A 133 -10.67 -5.62 -18.42
N ALA A 134 -11.99 -5.43 -18.49
CA ALA A 134 -12.61 -4.32 -19.21
C ALA A 134 -12.20 -2.94 -18.66
N GLU A 135 -12.07 -2.81 -17.33
CA GLU A 135 -11.58 -1.58 -16.71
C GLU A 135 -10.07 -1.40 -16.94
N LEU A 136 -9.29 -2.48 -16.87
CA LEU A 136 -7.85 -2.45 -17.20
C LEU A 136 -7.62 -1.99 -18.65
N GLU A 137 -8.37 -2.50 -19.62
CA GLU A 137 -8.27 -2.07 -21.02
C GLU A 137 -8.59 -0.59 -21.18
N LYS A 138 -9.58 -0.08 -20.44
CA LYS A 138 -9.93 1.34 -20.44
C LYS A 138 -8.79 2.20 -19.89
N ILE A 139 -8.16 1.77 -18.80
CA ILE A 139 -7.01 2.46 -18.19
C ILE A 139 -5.79 2.40 -19.12
N ASN A 140 -5.49 1.21 -19.64
CA ASN A 140 -4.37 0.96 -20.54
C ASN A 140 -4.55 1.67 -21.89
N GLY A 141 -5.80 1.81 -22.36
CA GLY A 141 -6.15 2.40 -23.65
C GLY A 141 -5.92 1.49 -24.86
N LYS A 142 -5.57 0.22 -24.63
CA LYS A 142 -5.28 -0.80 -25.64
C LYS A 142 -5.71 -2.19 -25.14
N PRO A 143 -6.03 -3.13 -26.05
CA PRO A 143 -6.14 -4.55 -25.71
C PRO A 143 -4.91 -5.08 -24.98
N ILE A 144 -5.10 -6.09 -24.15
CA ILE A 144 -4.06 -6.65 -23.28
C ILE A 144 -3.83 -8.11 -23.70
N THR A 145 -2.57 -8.54 -23.71
CA THR A 145 -2.21 -9.94 -23.88
C THR A 145 -1.86 -10.54 -22.52
N PHE A 146 -2.43 -11.71 -22.22
CA PHE A 146 -2.19 -12.44 -20.98
C PHE A 146 -2.03 -13.94 -21.25
N LEU A 147 -1.44 -14.66 -20.31
CA LEU A 147 -1.26 -16.11 -20.40
C LEU A 147 -2.57 -16.85 -20.08
N GLY A 148 -2.83 -17.96 -20.76
CA GLY A 148 -4.00 -18.81 -20.47
C GLY A 148 -4.06 -19.30 -19.03
N PHE A 149 -5.25 -19.64 -18.53
CA PHE A 149 -5.49 -20.00 -17.13
C PHE A 149 -5.20 -21.49 -16.83
N GLY A 150 -5.24 -21.87 -15.55
CA GLY A 150 -5.21 -23.28 -15.12
C GLY A 150 -3.81 -23.85 -14.87
N TRP A 151 -2.80 -23.01 -14.67
CA TRP A 151 -1.42 -23.38 -14.34
C TRP A 151 -0.75 -22.23 -13.56
N ASP A 152 0.46 -22.45 -13.04
CA ASP A 152 1.09 -21.58 -12.03
C ASP A 152 1.34 -20.13 -12.47
N TYR A 153 1.53 -19.89 -13.78
CA TYR A 153 1.65 -18.54 -14.35
C TYR A 153 0.39 -18.05 -15.06
N GLY A 154 -0.70 -18.82 -14.96
CA GLY A 154 -1.91 -18.54 -15.72
C GLY A 154 -2.53 -17.19 -15.36
N GLY A 155 -3.01 -16.48 -16.38
CA GLY A 155 -3.59 -15.15 -16.23
C GLY A 155 -2.58 -14.01 -16.09
N ALA A 156 -1.28 -14.27 -16.03
CA ALA A 156 -0.27 -13.20 -15.99
C ALA A 156 -0.35 -12.35 -17.26
N VAL A 157 -0.41 -11.02 -17.10
CA VAL A 157 -0.34 -10.10 -18.24
C VAL A 157 1.06 -10.15 -18.84
N SER A 158 1.17 -10.62 -20.08
CA SER A 158 2.44 -10.73 -20.80
C SER A 158 2.75 -9.48 -21.61
N ASN A 159 1.73 -8.74 -22.06
CA ASN A 159 1.93 -7.54 -22.86
C ASN A 159 0.80 -6.51 -22.73
N TRP A 160 1.17 -5.26 -22.47
CA TRP A 160 0.25 -4.10 -22.47
C TRP A 160 -0.02 -3.54 -23.87
N ASN A 161 0.60 -4.10 -24.91
CA ASN A 161 0.44 -3.80 -26.34
C ASN A 161 0.63 -2.30 -26.68
N GLY A 162 1.64 -1.67 -26.07
CA GLY A 162 1.93 -0.25 -26.26
C GLY A 162 0.91 0.69 -25.60
N GLY A 163 0.14 0.19 -24.63
CA GLY A 163 -0.74 1.00 -23.81
C GLY A 163 -0.01 1.80 -22.73
N LYS A 164 -0.78 2.40 -21.83
CA LYS A 164 -0.31 3.37 -20.83
C LYS A 164 0.15 2.76 -19.51
N MET A 165 0.08 1.44 -19.36
CA MET A 165 0.38 0.81 -18.07
C MET A 165 1.85 0.98 -17.68
N ASN A 166 2.09 1.20 -16.39
CA ASN A 166 3.44 1.30 -15.85
C ASN A 166 4.11 -0.10 -15.85
N PRO A 167 5.34 -0.24 -16.38
CA PRO A 167 6.05 -1.53 -16.44
C PRO A 167 6.41 -2.12 -15.06
N ASP A 168 6.43 -1.31 -14.00
CA ASP A 168 6.67 -1.76 -12.62
C ASP A 168 5.40 -2.31 -11.94
N LEU A 169 4.27 -2.32 -12.65
CA LEU A 169 3.02 -2.96 -12.23
C LEU A 169 2.80 -4.24 -13.02
N MET A 170 2.94 -5.37 -12.35
CA MET A 170 2.65 -6.70 -12.90
C MET A 170 1.30 -7.17 -12.36
N ILE A 171 0.45 -7.65 -13.26
CA ILE A 171 -0.92 -8.08 -12.95
C ILE A 171 -1.08 -9.54 -13.31
N VAL A 172 -1.70 -10.30 -12.40
CA VAL A 172 -2.25 -11.63 -12.71
C VAL A 172 -3.75 -11.54 -12.66
N LEU A 173 -4.38 -12.13 -13.67
CA LEU A 173 -5.82 -12.20 -13.83
C LEU A 173 -6.33 -13.56 -13.37
N ASN A 174 -7.57 -13.60 -12.93
CA ASN A 174 -8.33 -14.81 -12.74
C ASN A 174 -9.69 -14.69 -13.46
N ASP A 175 -10.16 -15.80 -14.00
CA ASP A 175 -11.49 -15.91 -14.57
C ASP A 175 -12.48 -16.36 -13.49
N THR A 176 -13.47 -15.53 -13.20
CA THR A 176 -14.46 -15.80 -12.15
C THR A 176 -15.66 -16.61 -12.65
N ARG A 177 -15.58 -17.22 -13.84
CA ARG A 177 -16.58 -18.21 -14.29
C ARG A 177 -16.42 -19.51 -13.53
N ASN A 178 -17.52 -20.26 -13.39
CA ASN A 178 -17.47 -21.61 -12.82
C ASN A 178 -16.67 -22.59 -13.70
N ALA A 179 -16.64 -22.34 -15.01
CA ALA A 179 -15.87 -23.10 -15.98
C ALA A 179 -15.25 -22.14 -17.00
N THR A 180 -13.92 -22.13 -17.07
CA THR A 180 -13.17 -21.38 -18.08
C THR A 180 -13.16 -22.17 -19.39
N PRO A 181 -13.48 -21.56 -20.55
CA PRO A 181 -13.40 -22.21 -21.84
C PRO A 181 -12.01 -22.79 -22.11
N GLU A 182 -11.95 -23.97 -22.72
CA GLU A 182 -10.68 -24.66 -23.04
C GLU A 182 -9.74 -23.83 -23.92
N SER A 183 -10.30 -22.97 -24.76
CA SER A 183 -9.53 -22.04 -25.60
C SER A 183 -8.68 -21.07 -24.78
N LEU A 184 -9.09 -20.79 -23.53
CA LEU A 184 -8.42 -19.88 -22.61
C LEU A 184 -7.54 -20.56 -21.58
N LEU A 185 -7.35 -21.88 -21.68
CA LEU A 185 -6.54 -22.66 -20.74
C LEU A 185 -5.13 -22.96 -21.29
N GLY A 186 -4.20 -23.17 -20.36
CA GLY A 186 -2.85 -23.66 -20.61
C GLY A 186 -1.84 -22.58 -21.00
N ASP A 187 -0.61 -23.04 -21.25
CA ASP A 187 0.53 -22.20 -21.60
C ASP A 187 0.42 -21.69 -23.05
N ARG A 188 -0.24 -20.53 -23.19
CA ARG A 188 -0.41 -19.80 -24.45
C ARG A 188 -0.72 -18.34 -24.17
N GLU A 189 -0.38 -17.48 -25.13
CA GLU A 189 -0.85 -16.09 -25.11
C GLU A 189 -2.28 -15.97 -25.60
N ILE A 190 -3.05 -15.12 -24.93
CA ILE A 190 -4.44 -14.79 -25.24
C ILE A 190 -4.55 -13.27 -25.34
N LEU A 191 -5.02 -12.79 -26.48
CA LEU A 191 -5.40 -11.40 -26.66
C LEU A 191 -6.79 -11.17 -26.06
N SER A 192 -6.97 -10.07 -25.32
CA SER A 192 -8.24 -9.72 -24.66
C SER A 192 -9.43 -9.53 -25.61
N THR A 193 -9.19 -9.34 -26.91
CA THR A 193 -10.23 -9.31 -27.95
C THR A 193 -10.66 -10.69 -28.46
N ASN A 194 -10.13 -11.78 -27.89
CA ASN A 194 -10.59 -13.13 -28.20
C ASN A 194 -12.11 -13.24 -27.88
N PRO A 195 -12.94 -13.83 -28.76
CA PRO A 195 -14.39 -13.88 -28.57
C PRO A 195 -14.84 -14.66 -27.31
N GLU A 196 -14.02 -15.58 -26.81
CA GLU A 196 -14.30 -16.35 -25.58
C GLU A 196 -13.94 -15.60 -24.29
N VAL A 197 -13.25 -14.45 -24.41
CA VAL A 197 -12.91 -13.58 -23.30
C VAL A 197 -14.14 -12.76 -22.89
N ASP A 198 -14.63 -13.04 -21.68
CA ASP A 198 -15.57 -12.16 -20.99
C ASP A 198 -14.79 -11.20 -20.08
N ALA A 199 -14.45 -10.03 -20.62
CA ALA A 199 -13.62 -9.04 -19.93
C ALA A 199 -14.25 -8.48 -18.62
N LYS A 200 -15.53 -8.75 -18.35
CA LYS A 200 -16.19 -8.39 -17.08
C LYS A 200 -16.05 -9.48 -16.01
N ARG A 201 -15.80 -10.72 -16.43
CA ARG A 201 -15.60 -11.89 -15.54
C ARG A 201 -14.14 -12.23 -15.33
N ILE A 202 -13.24 -11.71 -16.15
CA ILE A 202 -11.80 -11.76 -15.88
C ILE A 202 -11.42 -10.57 -15.00
N LYS A 203 -10.79 -10.82 -13.86
CA LYS A 203 -10.47 -9.81 -12.86
C LYS A 203 -9.04 -9.93 -12.35
N VAL A 204 -8.47 -8.84 -11.86
CA VAL A 204 -7.18 -8.84 -11.15
C VAL A 204 -7.29 -9.73 -9.91
N SER A 205 -6.42 -10.72 -9.81
CA SER A 205 -6.26 -11.60 -8.65
C SER A 205 -4.97 -11.37 -7.89
N ILE A 206 -3.92 -10.90 -8.57
CA ILE A 206 -2.63 -10.57 -7.95
C ILE A 206 -2.12 -9.26 -8.54
N ILE A 207 -1.59 -8.41 -7.67
CA ILE A 207 -0.76 -7.27 -8.02
C ILE A 207 0.64 -7.53 -7.50
N ASN A 208 1.62 -7.58 -8.40
CA ASN A 208 3.03 -7.55 -8.07
C ASN A 208 3.57 -6.16 -8.43
N LEU A 209 4.11 -5.46 -7.43
CA LEU A 209 4.69 -4.13 -7.56
C LEU A 209 6.21 -4.22 -7.47
N ARG A 210 6.92 -3.52 -8.35
CA ARG A 210 8.33 -3.18 -8.14
C ARG A 210 8.46 -1.77 -7.61
N LEU A 211 9.35 -1.58 -6.64
CA LEU A 211 9.82 -0.29 -6.16
C LEU A 211 11.10 0.09 -6.90
#